data_AF-A0A090X3J5-F1
#
_entry.id   AF-A0A090X3J5-F1
#
_cell.length_a   1.000
_cell.length_b   1.000
_cell.length_c   1.000
_cell.angle_alpha   90.00
_cell.angle_beta   90.00
_cell.angle_gamma   90.00
#
_symmetry.space_group_name_H-M   'P 1'
#
loop_
_entity.id
_entity.type
_entity.pdbx_description
1 polymer ?
#
loop_
_entity_poly.entity_id
_entity_poly.type
_entity_poly.pdbx_seq_one_letter_code
_entity_poly.pdbx_strand_id
1 'polypeptide(L)'
;MVMVVTMLADKGFDHDMVTTEYYKKELLFQQEIDAEQNAKNLGEINGMKTTTGWAIEFPESIKETEFKGTVSLYRPSDKQLDFDLPIVLSGNYLLIPDNRLIDGRWDILITGTLDGKPFKYKESIIY
;
A
#
# COMPACT_ATOMS: atom_id res chain seq x y z
N MET A 1 -32.51 27.87 54.97
CA MET A 1 -32.91 27.74 53.56
C MET A 1 -32.21 26.49 53.03
N VAL A 2 -32.93 25.41 52.76
CA VAL A 2 -32.35 24.11 52.35
C VAL A 2 -32.49 23.98 50.84
N MET A 3 -31.36 23.82 50.15
CA MET A 3 -31.33 23.54 48.72
C MET A 3 -31.20 22.03 48.54
N VAL A 4 -32.32 21.39 48.19
CA VAL A 4 -32.36 19.98 47.79
C VAL A 4 -31.97 19.89 46.32
N VAL A 5 -30.78 19.37 46.05
CA VAL A 5 -30.36 19.02 44.69
C VAL A 5 -30.68 17.55 44.48
N THR A 6 -31.83 17.29 43.87
CA THR A 6 -32.23 15.96 43.40
C THR A 6 -31.38 15.63 42.17
N MET A 7 -30.40 14.74 42.32
CA MET A 7 -29.67 14.15 41.19
C MET A 7 -30.64 13.25 40.40
N LEU A 8 -31.23 13.80 39.34
CA LEU A 8 -31.84 13.00 38.28
C LEU A 8 -30.68 12.41 37.47
N ALA A 9 -30.48 11.10 37.65
CA ALA A 9 -29.59 10.30 36.83
C ALA A 9 -30.15 10.23 35.40
N ASP A 10 -29.81 11.24 34.59
CA ASP A 10 -29.99 11.16 33.15
C ASP A 10 -28.86 10.27 32.60
N LYS A 11 -29.18 8.99 32.43
CA LYS A 11 -28.36 8.01 31.73
C LYS A 11 -28.32 8.41 30.25
N GLY A 12 -27.36 9.27 29.91
CA GLY A 12 -27.09 9.69 28.54
C GLY A 12 -25.62 9.78 28.19
N PHE A 13 -24.72 9.14 28.96
CA PHE A 13 -23.32 9.02 28.59
C PHE A 13 -23.14 7.83 27.65
N ASP A 14 -23.50 8.05 26.38
CA ASP A 14 -22.91 7.35 25.25
C ASP A 14 -21.46 7.86 25.14
N HIS A 15 -20.54 7.19 25.83
CA HIS A 15 -19.13 7.55 25.86
C HIS A 15 -18.28 6.31 25.61
N ASP A 16 -18.64 5.53 24.60
CA ASP A 16 -17.98 4.27 24.29
C ASP A 16 -17.70 4.17 22.78
N MET A 17 -17.01 5.16 22.20
CA MET A 17 -16.50 5.01 20.82
C MET A 17 -15.37 5.95 20.39
N VAL A 18 -14.80 6.79 21.26
CA VAL A 18 -13.83 7.81 20.81
C VAL A 18 -12.37 7.45 21.07
N THR A 19 -12.10 6.51 21.99
CA THR A 19 -10.71 6.19 22.39
C THR A 19 -10.07 5.13 21.51
N THR A 20 -10.84 4.19 20.96
CA THR A 20 -10.29 3.07 20.17
C THR A 20 -9.77 3.53 18.79
N GLU A 21 -10.41 4.52 18.17
CA GLU A 21 -10.00 5.01 16.85
C GLU A 21 -8.68 5.78 16.89
N TYR A 22 -8.40 6.50 17.98
CA TYR A 22 -7.16 7.28 18.10
C TYR A 22 -5.92 6.37 18.16
N TYR A 23 -5.97 5.28 18.94
CA TYR A 23 -4.90 4.28 18.98
C TYR A 23 -4.77 3.49 17.67
N LYS A 24 -5.89 3.19 17.00
CA LYS A 24 -5.86 2.57 15.67
C LYS A 24 -5.17 3.46 14.65
N LYS A 25 -5.39 4.78 14.72
CA LYS A 25 -4.79 5.74 13.80
C LYS A 25 -3.28 5.78 13.93
N GLU A 26 -2.75 5.83 15.15
CA GLU A 26 -1.29 5.78 15.40
C GLU A 26 -0.67 4.46 14.94
N LEU A 27 -1.32 3.32 15.22
CA LEU A 27 -0.82 2.01 14.79
C LEU A 27 -0.79 1.88 13.25
N LEU A 28 -1.85 2.32 12.57
CA LEU A 28 -1.90 2.34 11.10
C LEU A 28 -0.82 3.25 10.51
N PHE A 29 -0.58 4.40 11.13
CA PHE A 29 0.48 5.33 10.72
C PHE A 29 1.86 4.69 10.85
N GLN A 30 2.12 3.99 11.96
CA GLN A 30 3.37 3.28 12.17
C GLN A 30 3.57 2.18 11.12
N GLN A 31 2.51 1.43 10.79
CA GLN A 31 2.58 0.40 9.74
C GLN A 31 2.83 0.98 8.35
N GLU A 32 2.27 2.14 8.01
CA GLU A 32 2.56 2.80 6.74
C GLU A 32 4.01 3.27 6.65
N ILE A 33 4.53 3.88 7.72
CA ILE A 33 5.93 4.29 7.80
C ILE A 33 6.85 3.08 7.66
N ASP A 34 6.55 2.00 8.38
CA ASP A 34 7.31 0.75 8.31
C ASP A 34 7.28 0.17 6.90
N ALA A 35 6.11 0.19 6.24
CA ALA A 35 5.94 -0.30 4.88
C ALA A 35 6.79 0.47 3.85
N GLU A 36 6.81 1.80 3.94
CA GLU A 36 7.64 2.65 3.09
C GLU A 36 9.13 2.50 3.41
N GLN A 37 9.48 2.35 4.70
CA GLN A 37 10.86 2.10 5.12
C GLN A 37 11.37 0.75 4.63
N ASN A 38 10.59 -0.33 4.79
CA ASN A 38 10.94 -1.67 4.30
C ASN A 38 11.12 -1.66 2.78
N ALA A 39 10.27 -0.95 2.05
CA ALA A 39 10.43 -0.78 0.61
C ALA A 39 11.70 -0.03 0.23
N LYS A 40 12.07 1.00 0.99
CA LYS A 40 13.32 1.74 0.77
C LYS A 40 14.56 0.93 1.18
N ASN A 41 14.44 0.06 2.18
CA ASN A 41 15.52 -0.78 2.69
C ASN A 41 15.78 -2.01 1.82
N LEU A 42 14.84 -2.35 0.92
CA LEU A 42 14.98 -3.48 0.00
C LEU A 42 16.23 -3.36 -0.88
N GLY A 43 16.48 -2.15 -1.38
CA GLY A 43 17.50 -1.84 -2.38
C GLY A 43 16.95 -0.99 -3.52
N GLU A 44 17.78 -0.79 -4.54
CA GLU A 44 17.36 -0.12 -5.78
C GLU A 44 16.45 -1.04 -6.59
N ILE A 45 15.22 -0.61 -6.80
CA ILE A 45 14.28 -1.22 -7.74
C ILE A 45 14.50 -0.53 -9.08
N ASN A 46 14.71 -1.31 -10.14
CA ASN A 46 14.95 -0.78 -11.48
C ASN A 46 13.80 -1.16 -12.41
N GLY A 47 13.15 -0.17 -13.00
CA GLY A 47 12.18 -0.37 -14.07
C GLY A 47 12.84 -0.26 -15.44
N MET A 48 12.67 -1.27 -16.29
CA MET A 48 13.10 -1.23 -17.69
C MET A 48 11.97 -1.63 -18.65
N LYS A 49 11.90 -0.92 -19.78
CA LYS A 49 11.03 -1.29 -20.89
C LYS A 49 11.61 -2.48 -21.63
N THR A 50 10.81 -3.53 -21.77
CA THR A 50 11.14 -4.75 -22.50
C THR A 50 10.22 -4.89 -23.72
N THR A 51 10.55 -5.80 -24.64
CA THR A 51 9.72 -6.05 -25.82
C THR A 51 8.34 -6.64 -25.47
N THR A 52 8.20 -7.24 -24.28
CA THR A 52 6.97 -7.87 -23.81
C THR A 52 6.19 -7.03 -22.78
N GLY A 53 6.65 -5.80 -22.49
CA GLY A 53 6.03 -4.90 -21.53
C GLY A 53 7.05 -4.20 -20.63
N TRP A 54 6.66 -3.87 -19.39
CA TRP A 54 7.54 -3.23 -18.42
C TRP A 54 8.04 -4.23 -17.39
N ALA A 55 9.36 -4.39 -17.27
CA ALA A 55 9.96 -5.24 -16.26
C ALA A 55 10.45 -4.39 -15.09
N ILE A 56 10.02 -4.73 -13.87
CA ILE A 56 10.50 -4.13 -12.63
C ILE A 56 11.40 -5.15 -11.96
N GLU A 57 12.69 -4.89 -11.95
CA GLU A 57 13.70 -5.70 -11.29
C GLU A 57 13.79 -5.32 -9.81
N PHE A 58 13.57 -6.33 -8.96
CA PHE A 58 13.76 -6.24 -7.53
C PHE A 58 15.16 -6.75 -7.16
N PRO A 59 15.72 -6.26 -6.04
CA PRO A 59 16.99 -6.76 -5.52
C PRO A 59 16.97 -8.28 -5.27
N GLU A 60 18.12 -8.93 -5.46
CA GLU A 60 18.29 -10.39 -5.27
C GLU A 60 17.92 -10.90 -3.87
N SER A 61 17.84 -9.99 -2.89
CA SER A 61 17.36 -10.27 -1.53
C SER A 61 15.90 -10.77 -1.49
N ILE A 62 15.11 -10.56 -2.56
CA ILE A 62 13.71 -10.98 -2.63
C ILE A 62 13.60 -12.35 -3.29
N LYS A 63 13.01 -13.29 -2.57
CA LYS A 63 12.59 -14.58 -3.14
C LYS A 63 11.12 -14.53 -3.51
N GLU A 64 10.80 -15.07 -4.68
CA GLU A 64 9.45 -15.23 -5.23
C GLU A 64 8.44 -15.82 -4.22
N THR A 65 8.88 -16.73 -3.36
CA THR A 65 8.03 -17.40 -2.36
C THR A 65 7.66 -16.53 -1.15
N GLU A 66 8.41 -15.47 -0.88
CA GLU A 66 8.28 -14.66 0.35
C GLU A 66 7.53 -13.36 0.11
N PHE A 67 7.32 -12.98 -1.16
CA PHE A 67 6.65 -11.75 -1.52
C PHE A 67 5.24 -12.01 -2.03
N LYS A 68 4.25 -11.66 -1.20
CA LYS A 68 2.84 -11.75 -1.55
C LYS A 68 2.23 -10.36 -1.49
N GLY A 69 1.67 -9.92 -2.61
CA GLY A 69 1.04 -8.62 -2.68
C GLY A 69 0.34 -8.40 -4.00
N THR A 70 -0.01 -7.15 -4.23
CA THR A 70 -0.72 -6.67 -5.40
C THR A 70 0.01 -5.45 -5.95
N VAL A 71 0.17 -5.40 -7.26
CA VAL A 71 0.64 -4.23 -8.01
C VAL A 71 -0.58 -3.56 -8.61
N SER A 72 -0.86 -2.36 -8.13
CA SER A 72 -1.88 -1.48 -8.70
C SER A 72 -1.20 -0.47 -9.61
N LEU A 73 -1.62 -0.42 -10.86
CA LEU A 73 -1.21 0.61 -11.80
C LEU A 73 -2.31 1.64 -11.94
N TYR A 74 -1.95 2.90 -11.74
CA TYR A 74 -2.83 4.05 -11.86
C TYR A 74 -2.36 4.94 -13.01
N ARG A 75 -3.31 5.39 -13.82
CA ARG A 75 -3.02 6.33 -14.90
C ARG A 75 -3.58 7.71 -14.55
N PRO A 76 -2.73 8.73 -14.33
CA PRO A 76 -3.20 10.07 -13.99
C PRO A 76 -4.07 10.70 -15.09
N SER A 77 -3.89 10.28 -16.36
CA SER A 77 -4.68 10.77 -17.48
C SER A 77 -6.07 10.13 -17.61
N ASP A 78 -6.25 8.88 -17.17
CA ASP A 78 -7.53 8.19 -17.31
C ASP A 78 -7.66 7.03 -16.31
N LYS A 79 -8.47 7.25 -15.26
CA LYS A 79 -8.67 6.28 -14.18
C LYS A 79 -9.38 4.99 -14.61
N GLN A 80 -10.05 4.97 -15.77
CA GLN A 80 -10.73 3.75 -16.24
C GLN A 80 -9.75 2.67 -16.70
N LEU A 81 -8.50 3.07 -16.94
CA LEU A 81 -7.40 2.18 -17.31
C LEU A 81 -6.60 1.73 -16.09
N ASP A 82 -7.03 2.08 -14.87
CA ASP A 82 -6.40 1.59 -13.64
C ASP A 82 -6.67 0.09 -13.50
N PHE A 83 -5.66 -0.69 -13.15
CA PHE A 83 -5.80 -2.12 -12.94
C PHE A 83 -4.88 -2.63 -11.84
N ASP A 84 -5.35 -3.64 -11.12
CA ASP A 84 -4.57 -4.39 -10.17
C ASP A 84 -4.13 -5.74 -10.76
N LEU A 85 -2.91 -6.13 -10.44
CA LEU A 85 -2.34 -7.42 -10.75
C LEU A 85 -1.80 -8.04 -9.47
N PRO A 86 -2.02 -9.33 -9.21
CA PRO A 86 -1.28 -10.00 -8.15
C PRO A 86 0.21 -9.96 -8.49
N ILE A 87 1.05 -9.77 -7.48
CA ILE A 87 2.49 -9.85 -7.65
C ILE A 87 2.85 -11.29 -7.99
N VAL A 88 3.31 -11.49 -9.21
CA VAL A 88 3.88 -12.74 -9.68
C VAL A 88 5.31 -12.42 -10.09
N LEU A 89 6.24 -12.56 -9.16
CA LEU A 89 7.65 -12.50 -9.50
C LEU A 89 7.96 -13.69 -10.41
N SER A 90 8.79 -13.45 -11.42
CA SER A 90 9.41 -14.50 -12.23
C SER A 90 10.89 -14.47 -11.88
N GLY A 91 11.26 -15.13 -10.78
CA GLY A 91 12.58 -14.96 -10.15
C GLY A 91 12.67 -13.66 -9.35
N ASN A 92 13.38 -12.65 -9.89
CA ASN A 92 13.65 -11.38 -9.22
C ASN A 92 13.03 -10.17 -9.91
N TYR A 93 12.24 -10.38 -10.97
CA TYR A 93 11.56 -9.29 -11.66
C TYR A 93 10.06 -9.55 -11.76
N LEU A 94 9.30 -8.46 -11.81
CA LEU A 94 7.88 -8.46 -12.16
C LEU A 94 7.74 -7.98 -13.59
N LEU A 95 7.08 -8.77 -14.44
CA LEU A 95 6.75 -8.35 -15.79
C LEU A 95 5.30 -7.88 -15.86
N ILE A 96 5.11 -6.61 -16.22
CA ILE A 96 3.80 -6.03 -16.50
C ILE A 96 3.60 -6.13 -18.01
N PRO A 97 2.59 -6.89 -18.49
CA PRO A 97 2.41 -7.14 -19.91
C PRO A 97 2.05 -5.85 -20.68
N ASP A 98 2.63 -5.68 -21.87
CA ASP A 98 2.43 -4.49 -22.73
C ASP A 98 0.96 -4.25 -23.08
N ASN A 99 0.18 -5.33 -23.26
CA ASN A 99 -1.24 -5.26 -23.60
C ASN A 99 -2.09 -4.48 -22.57
N ARG A 100 -1.55 -4.26 -21.37
CA ARG A 100 -2.19 -3.43 -20.33
C ARG A 100 -1.57 -2.03 -20.23
N LEU A 101 -0.37 -1.84 -20.77
CA LEU A 101 0.41 -0.61 -20.71
C LEU A 101 0.31 0.16 -22.03
N ILE A 102 -0.57 1.15 -22.04
CA ILE A 102 -0.66 2.13 -23.12
C ILE A 102 0.42 3.20 -22.90
N ASP A 103 0.97 3.75 -23.98
CA ASP A 103 1.94 4.84 -23.96
C ASP A 103 1.48 6.01 -23.05
N GLY A 104 2.39 6.47 -22.20
CA GLY A 104 2.17 7.58 -21.27
C GLY A 104 2.70 7.37 -19.85
N ARG A 105 2.28 8.25 -18.94
CA ARG A 105 2.66 8.20 -17.53
C ARG A 105 1.82 7.19 -16.77
N TRP A 106 2.48 6.37 -15.97
CA TRP A 106 1.86 5.42 -15.05
C TRP A 106 2.42 5.58 -13.65
N ASP A 107 1.56 5.44 -12.65
CA ASP A 107 1.90 5.42 -11.24
C ASP A 107 1.70 3.98 -10.73
N ILE A 108 2.79 3.31 -10.43
CA ILE A 108 2.84 1.94 -9.96
C ILE A 108 2.86 1.95 -8.44
N LEU A 109 1.90 1.28 -7.83
CA LEU A 109 1.80 1.08 -6.39
C LEU A 109 1.87 -0.42 -6.10
N ILE A 110 2.90 -0.83 -5.39
CA ILE A 110 3.12 -2.21 -4.99
C ILE A 110 2.84 -2.29 -3.50
N THR A 111 1.78 -2.99 -3.11
CA THR A 111 1.41 -3.20 -1.72
C THR A 111 1.40 -4.69 -1.41
N GLY A 112 1.96 -5.06 -0.25
CA GLY A 112 2.01 -6.45 0.11
C GLY A 112 2.64 -6.69 1.45
N THR A 113 2.97 -7.95 1.68
CA THR A 113 3.74 -8.39 2.83
C THR A 113 4.93 -9.19 2.33
N LEU A 114 6.12 -8.76 2.74
CA LEU A 114 7.37 -9.43 2.45
C LEU A 114 7.91 -10.00 3.77
N ASP A 115 8.07 -11.32 3.86
CA ASP A 115 8.61 -11.97 5.06
C ASP A 115 7.89 -11.56 6.38
N GLY A 116 6.56 -11.41 6.30
CA GLY A 116 5.73 -10.97 7.44
C GLY A 116 5.80 -9.46 7.75
N LYS A 117 6.60 -8.68 7.01
CA LYS A 117 6.70 -7.23 7.15
C LYS A 117 5.83 -6.53 6.11
N PRO A 118 5.13 -5.44 6.48
CA PRO A 118 4.38 -4.67 5.51
C PRO A 118 5.34 -4.04 4.51
N PHE A 119 4.93 -4.02 3.24
CA PHE A 119 5.71 -3.47 2.15
C PHE A 119 4.82 -2.58 1.29
N LYS A 120 5.29 -1.35 1.03
CA LYS A 120 4.60 -0.38 0.18
C LYS A 120 5.63 0.38 -0.63
N TYR A 121 5.65 0.11 -1.93
CA TYR A 121 6.50 0.80 -2.88
C TYR A 121 5.65 1.56 -3.89
N LYS A 122 6.07 2.78 -4.23
CA LYS A 122 5.38 3.63 -5.19
C LYS A 122 6.41 4.20 -6.16
N GLU A 123 6.13 4.07 -7.45
CA GLU A 123 7.02 4.56 -8.50
C GLU A 123 6.20 5.12 -9.65
N SER A 124 6.60 6.28 -10.19
CA SER A 124 6.01 6.84 -11.39
C SER A 124 6.93 6.55 -12.57
N ILE A 125 6.42 5.90 -13.61
CA ILE A 125 7.15 5.62 -14.85
C ILE A 125 6.51 6.32 -16.05
N ILE A 126 7.28 6.46 -17.12
CA ILE A 126 6.79 6.87 -18.43
C ILE A 126 7.09 5.72 -19.39
N TYR A 127 6.02 5.09 -19.90
CA TYR A 127 6.08 3.98 -20.84
C TYR A 127 5.96 4.47 -22.26
#